data_AF-M1ZUG8-F1
#
_entry.id   AF-M1ZUG8-F1
#
_cell.length_a   1.000
_cell.length_b   1.000
_cell.length_c   1.000
_cell.angle_alpha   90.00
_cell.angle_beta   90.00
_cell.angle_gamma   90.00
#
_symmetry.space_group_name_H-M   'P 1'
#
loop_
_entity.id
_entity.type
_entity.pdbx_description
1 polymer ?
#
loop_
_entity_poly.entity_id
_entity_poly.type
_entity_poly.pdbx_seq_one_letter_code
_entity_poly.pdbx_strand_id
1 'polypeptide(L)'
;LVDEKINISGLPIHYKNFNDSDSNCGRSDLEDIKPILDQIEDILSKMTDAVYTLSLNPIPVSIGQKIEGSIPSDAVGYSINLDAGSFDFINANMDYSTIKLLLDTLHKKLETIAGIPSVAMGNSNVANVSEVSLSMLYSLASVKAMMNEQWLKDGFYERFEKIQKILAMQGIVFSDDDYIDVEFNYSKPINQNELLQT
;
A
#
# COMPACT_ATOMS: atom_id res chain seq x y z
N LEU A 1 -23.23 2.20 -33.85
CA LEU A 1 -22.11 1.44 -34.44
C LEU A 1 -22.24 1.55 -35.96
N VAL A 2 -21.21 2.10 -36.63
CA VAL A 2 -21.30 2.52 -38.04
C VAL A 2 -20.65 1.50 -39.00
N ASP A 3 -19.77 0.62 -38.52
CA ASP A 3 -19.21 -0.51 -39.26
C ASP A 3 -18.56 -1.48 -38.27
N GLU A 4 -18.79 -2.78 -38.41
CA GLU A 4 -18.13 -3.85 -37.63
C GLU A 4 -17.41 -4.75 -38.63
N LYS A 5 -16.07 -4.79 -38.56
CA LYS A 5 -15.26 -5.69 -39.38
C LYS A 5 -14.77 -6.84 -38.54
N ILE A 6 -14.83 -8.04 -39.09
CA ILE A 6 -14.27 -9.23 -38.45
C ILE A 6 -12.77 -9.03 -38.30
N ASN A 7 -12.32 -9.06 -37.05
CA ASN A 7 -10.91 -8.95 -36.75
C ASN A 7 -10.19 -10.27 -37.05
N ILE A 8 -9.64 -10.35 -38.26
CA ILE A 8 -8.89 -11.50 -38.77
C ILE A 8 -7.60 -11.75 -37.96
N SER A 9 -7.06 -10.70 -37.32
CA SER A 9 -5.82 -10.76 -36.55
C SER A 9 -6.00 -11.21 -35.10
N GLY A 10 -7.20 -11.04 -34.53
CA GLY A 10 -7.46 -11.27 -33.11
C GLY A 10 -6.75 -10.30 -32.15
N LEU A 11 -6.15 -9.21 -32.65
CA LEU A 11 -5.51 -8.15 -31.84
C LEU A 11 -6.47 -6.98 -31.61
N PRO A 12 -6.51 -6.33 -30.43
CA PRO A 12 -5.53 -6.43 -29.34
C PRO A 12 -5.82 -7.57 -28.36
N ILE A 13 -4.75 -8.13 -27.79
CA ILE A 13 -4.83 -9.12 -26.70
C ILE A 13 -4.78 -8.38 -25.37
N HIS A 14 -5.76 -8.67 -24.52
CA HIS A 14 -5.85 -8.10 -23.19
C HIS A 14 -5.09 -8.99 -22.21
N TYR A 15 -4.03 -8.44 -21.61
CA TYR A 15 -3.30 -9.09 -20.52
C TYR A 15 -4.09 -8.90 -19.24
N LYS A 16 -4.55 -9.97 -18.63
CA LYS A 16 -5.31 -9.95 -17.38
C LYS A 16 -4.73 -10.96 -16.41
N ASN A 17 -4.75 -10.60 -15.13
CA ASN A 17 -4.58 -11.57 -14.08
C ASN A 17 -5.90 -12.35 -13.87
N PHE A 18 -5.83 -13.39 -13.07
CA PHE A 18 -7.01 -14.18 -12.73
C PHE A 18 -8.00 -13.40 -11.88
N ASN A 19 -9.27 -13.51 -12.24
CA ASN A 19 -10.38 -12.92 -11.52
C ASN A 19 -11.55 -13.92 -11.51
N ASP A 20 -12.01 -14.29 -10.31
CA ASP A 20 -13.15 -15.20 -10.13
C ASP A 20 -14.49 -14.55 -10.49
N SER A 21 -14.59 -13.22 -10.42
CA SER A 21 -15.85 -12.48 -10.54
C SER A 21 -16.15 -12.06 -11.98
N ASP A 22 -15.11 -11.73 -12.76
CA ASP A 22 -15.24 -11.33 -14.16
C ASP A 22 -14.17 -12.05 -14.98
N SER A 23 -14.62 -12.85 -15.96
CA SER A 23 -13.71 -13.52 -16.87
C SER A 23 -13.01 -12.54 -17.81
N ASN A 24 -13.58 -11.35 -18.06
CA ASN A 24 -13.07 -10.44 -19.09
C ASN A 24 -12.02 -9.45 -18.55
N CYS A 25 -12.08 -9.10 -17.27
CA CYS A 25 -11.22 -8.10 -16.65
C CYS A 25 -10.40 -8.69 -15.49
N GLY A 26 -9.15 -8.25 -15.37
CA GLY A 26 -8.34 -8.53 -14.20
C GLY A 26 -8.82 -7.83 -12.92
N ARG A 27 -8.39 -8.31 -11.76
CA ARG A 27 -8.64 -7.67 -10.45
C ARG A 27 -7.45 -6.78 -10.06
N SER A 28 -7.73 -5.56 -9.58
CA SER A 28 -6.68 -4.66 -9.11
C SER A 28 -6.28 -4.99 -7.66
N ASP A 29 -4.98 -5.00 -7.39
CA ASP A 29 -4.44 -5.07 -6.02
C ASP A 29 -4.90 -3.89 -5.15
N LEU A 30 -5.30 -2.77 -5.77
CA LEU A 30 -5.82 -1.61 -5.06
C LEU A 30 -7.12 -1.92 -4.33
N GLU A 31 -7.93 -2.85 -4.83
CA GLU A 31 -9.17 -3.27 -4.17
C GLU A 31 -8.89 -3.91 -2.79
N ASP A 32 -7.75 -4.60 -2.65
CA ASP A 32 -7.35 -5.21 -1.39
C ASP A 32 -6.65 -4.21 -0.45
N ILE A 33 -5.96 -3.20 -1.00
CA ILE A 33 -5.23 -2.18 -0.25
C ILE A 33 -6.16 -1.08 0.29
N LYS A 34 -7.15 -0.67 -0.50
CA LYS A 34 -8.08 0.42 -0.21
C LYS A 34 -8.69 0.37 1.20
N PRO A 35 -9.30 -0.74 1.67
CA PRO A 35 -9.92 -0.77 3.00
C PRO A 35 -8.94 -0.55 4.16
N ILE A 36 -7.64 -0.79 3.95
CA ILE A 36 -6.60 -0.56 4.95
C ILE A 36 -6.20 0.92 4.95
N LEU A 37 -6.01 1.51 3.77
CA LEU A 37 -5.70 2.93 3.64
C LEU A 37 -6.83 3.80 4.19
N ASP A 38 -8.09 3.48 3.88
CA ASP A 38 -9.26 4.19 4.39
C ASP A 38 -9.28 4.18 5.94
N GLN A 39 -8.91 3.06 6.57
CA GLN A 39 -8.82 2.96 8.03
C GLN A 39 -7.66 3.77 8.61
N ILE A 40 -6.49 3.78 7.95
CA ILE A 40 -5.35 4.58 8.39
C ILE A 40 -5.70 6.07 8.30
N GLU A 41 -6.32 6.50 7.20
CA GLU A 41 -6.77 7.88 7.00
C GLU A 41 -7.79 8.32 8.06
N ASP A 42 -8.81 7.50 8.32
CA ASP A 42 -9.82 7.79 9.34
C ASP A 42 -9.20 7.96 10.74
N ILE A 43 -8.27 7.08 11.12
CA ILE A 43 -7.59 7.17 12.41
C ILE A 43 -6.72 8.43 12.48
N LEU A 44 -5.94 8.73 11.44
CA LEU A 44 -5.09 9.91 11.41
C LEU A 44 -5.92 11.20 11.43
N SER A 45 -7.05 11.24 10.74
CA SER A 45 -7.98 12.37 10.74
C SER A 45 -8.54 12.60 12.14
N LYS A 46 -9.09 11.56 12.79
CA LYS A 46 -9.62 11.66 14.16
C LYS A 46 -8.56 12.01 15.19
N MET A 47 -7.35 11.48 15.03
CA MET A 47 -6.22 11.78 15.93
C MET A 47 -5.81 13.24 15.78
N THR A 48 -5.75 13.75 14.55
CA THR A 48 -5.44 15.17 14.28
C THR A 48 -6.48 16.07 14.93
N ASP A 49 -7.77 15.77 14.74
CA ASP A 49 -8.86 16.52 15.36
C ASP A 49 -8.79 16.48 16.89
N ALA A 50 -8.53 15.31 17.49
CA ALA A 50 -8.39 15.17 18.93
C ALA A 50 -7.22 16.01 19.50
N VAL A 51 -6.09 16.04 18.79
CA VAL A 51 -4.94 16.89 19.19
C VAL A 51 -5.31 18.36 19.11
N TYR A 52 -5.91 18.82 18.02
CA TYR A 52 -6.29 20.23 17.84
C TYR A 52 -7.36 20.70 18.82
N THR A 53 -8.40 19.90 19.02
CA THR A 53 -9.58 20.31 19.80
C THR A 53 -9.46 20.05 21.29
N LEU A 54 -8.78 18.99 21.70
CA LEU A 54 -8.79 18.52 23.10
C LEU A 54 -7.42 18.54 23.79
N SER A 55 -6.33 18.69 23.04
CA SER A 55 -4.96 18.72 23.59
C SER A 55 -4.33 20.10 23.48
N LEU A 56 -4.51 20.79 22.36
CA LEU A 56 -4.00 22.15 22.15
C LEU A 56 -4.93 23.24 22.70
N ASN A 57 -6.20 22.91 23.00
CA ASN A 57 -7.16 23.83 23.59
C ASN A 57 -7.80 23.24 24.86
N PRO A 58 -7.09 23.27 26.01
CA PRO A 58 -7.61 22.74 27.27
C PRO A 58 -8.91 23.42 27.68
N ILE A 59 -9.87 22.64 28.16
CA ILE A 59 -11.13 23.19 28.67
C ILE A 59 -10.95 23.59 30.13
N PRO A 60 -11.22 24.86 30.49
CA PRO A 60 -11.20 25.30 31.87
C PRO A 60 -12.42 24.73 32.62
N VAL A 61 -12.17 24.08 33.76
CA VAL A 61 -13.21 23.53 34.63
C VAL A 61 -13.04 24.12 36.03
N SER A 62 -14.12 24.71 36.55
CA SER A 62 -14.20 25.21 37.93
C SER A 62 -15.07 24.27 38.76
N ILE A 63 -14.56 23.81 39.89
CA ILE A 63 -15.26 22.91 40.82
C ILE A 63 -15.38 23.61 42.18
N GLY A 64 -16.61 23.69 42.72
CA GLY A 64 -16.87 24.15 44.10
C GLY A 64 -17.49 25.54 44.21
N GLN A 65 -17.01 26.53 43.46
CA GLN A 65 -17.56 27.89 43.47
C GLN A 65 -17.91 28.36 42.05
N LYS A 66 -19.12 28.93 41.91
CA LYS A 66 -19.55 29.58 40.68
C LYS A 66 -18.83 30.91 40.55
N ILE A 67 -18.23 31.17 39.40
CA ILE A 67 -17.62 32.46 39.10
C ILE A 67 -18.76 33.47 38.90
N GLU A 68 -18.90 34.43 39.82
CA GLU A 68 -19.85 35.53 39.71
C GLU A 68 -19.16 36.73 39.05
N GLY A 69 -19.31 36.84 37.72
CA GLY A 69 -18.73 37.90 36.90
C GLY A 69 -18.59 37.48 35.45
N SER A 70 -18.50 38.46 34.54
CA SER A 70 -18.20 38.18 33.13
C SER A 70 -16.70 37.97 32.96
N ILE A 71 -16.30 36.76 32.52
CA ILE A 71 -14.91 36.50 32.14
C ILE A 71 -14.68 37.16 30.77
N PRO A 72 -13.63 38.00 30.61
CA PRO A 72 -13.25 38.55 29.31
C PRO A 72 -12.98 37.45 28.28
N SER A 73 -13.39 37.65 27.03
CA SER A 73 -13.19 36.66 25.96
C SER A 73 -11.71 36.41 25.61
N ASP A 74 -10.82 37.28 26.06
CA ASP A 74 -9.36 37.21 25.90
C ASP A 74 -8.64 36.63 27.14
N ALA A 75 -9.37 36.07 28.11
CA ALA A 75 -8.81 35.55 29.36
C ALA A 75 -7.91 34.28 29.22
N VAL A 76 -7.48 33.92 28.00
CA VAL A 76 -6.55 32.81 27.77
C VAL A 76 -5.20 33.13 28.41
N GLY A 77 -4.80 32.31 29.39
CA GLY A 77 -3.52 32.46 30.11
C GLY A 77 -3.58 33.27 31.40
N TYR A 78 -4.76 33.74 31.82
CA TYR A 78 -4.92 34.40 33.11
C TYR A 78 -5.06 33.37 34.24
N SER A 79 -4.37 33.62 35.36
CA SER A 79 -4.54 32.82 36.57
C SER A 79 -5.81 33.25 37.31
N ILE A 80 -6.77 32.33 37.45
CA ILE A 80 -8.00 32.54 38.21
C ILE A 80 -7.80 31.92 39.60
N ASN A 81 -7.87 32.76 40.63
CA ASN A 81 -7.82 32.31 42.02
C ASN A 81 -9.24 32.28 42.60
N LEU A 82 -9.63 31.16 43.20
CA LEU A 82 -10.95 30.95 43.79
C LEU A 82 -10.83 30.91 45.32
N ASP A 83 -11.76 31.55 46.03
CA ASP A 83 -11.77 31.57 47.50
C ASP A 83 -12.09 30.18 48.10
N ALA A 84 -12.91 29.38 47.42
CA ALA A 84 -13.17 27.98 47.77
C ALA A 84 -13.43 27.11 46.53
N GLY A 85 -12.56 26.14 46.25
CA GLY A 85 -12.69 25.22 45.12
C GLY A 85 -11.38 24.98 44.37
N SER A 86 -11.44 24.33 43.21
CA SER A 86 -10.31 24.20 42.28
C SER A 86 -10.68 24.69 40.89
N PHE A 87 -9.72 25.32 40.22
CA PHE A 87 -9.80 25.67 38.81
C PHE A 87 -8.70 24.91 38.09
N ASP A 88 -9.11 23.98 37.23
CA ASP A 88 -8.20 23.06 36.54
C ASP A 88 -8.43 23.11 35.04
N PHE A 89 -7.36 22.91 34.28
CA PHE A 89 -7.43 22.70 32.84
C PHE A 89 -7.45 21.20 32.57
N ILE A 90 -8.57 20.70 32.05
CA ILE A 90 -8.70 19.28 31.69
C ILE A 90 -8.38 19.14 30.20
N ASN A 91 -7.42 18.27 29.90
CA ASN A 91 -7.09 17.83 28.54
C ASN A 91 -7.56 16.39 28.33
N ALA A 92 -7.82 16.02 27.07
CA ALA A 92 -8.06 14.62 26.75
C ALA A 92 -6.79 13.78 26.94
N ASN A 93 -6.90 12.70 27.73
CA ASN A 93 -5.84 11.70 27.84
C ASN A 93 -6.00 10.67 26.72
N MET A 94 -5.08 10.68 25.76
CA MET A 94 -5.03 9.70 24.69
C MET A 94 -4.06 8.57 25.07
N ASP A 95 -4.50 7.32 24.98
CA ASP A 95 -3.61 6.17 25.19
C ASP A 95 -2.71 5.96 23.97
N TYR A 96 -1.54 6.57 24.03
CA TYR A 96 -0.50 6.44 23.02
C TYR A 96 -0.14 4.98 22.72
N SER A 97 -0.16 4.10 23.72
CA SER A 97 0.28 2.71 23.55
C SER A 97 -0.68 1.94 22.64
N THR A 98 -1.98 2.11 22.86
CA THR A 98 -3.02 1.49 22.04
C THR A 98 -3.06 2.08 20.63
N ILE A 99 -2.96 3.41 20.48
CA ILE A 99 -2.95 4.07 19.18
C ILE A 99 -1.74 3.63 18.35
N LYS A 100 -0.56 3.60 18.98
CA LYS A 100 0.67 3.11 18.34
C LYS A 100 0.54 1.65 17.91
N LEU A 101 0.05 0.78 18.81
CA LEU A 101 -0.14 -0.64 18.48
C LEU A 101 -1.09 -0.83 17.29
N LEU A 102 -2.17 -0.06 17.22
CA LEU A 102 -3.13 -0.11 16.13
C LEU A 102 -2.51 0.34 14.81
N LEU A 103 -1.82 1.50 14.80
CA LEU A 103 -1.14 2.02 13.60
C LEU A 103 -0.05 1.08 13.09
N ASP A 104 0.78 0.55 13.99
CA ASP A 104 1.83 -0.42 13.66
C ASP A 104 1.22 -1.70 13.06
N THR A 105 0.07 -2.14 13.58
CA THR A 105 -0.64 -3.32 13.06
C THR A 105 -1.22 -3.05 11.67
N LEU A 106 -1.81 -1.88 11.43
CA LEU A 106 -2.34 -1.51 10.12
C LEU A 106 -1.21 -1.36 9.08
N HIS A 107 -0.07 -0.80 9.46
CA HIS A 107 1.11 -0.72 8.58
C HIS A 107 1.62 -2.10 8.20
N LYS A 108 1.75 -3.04 9.15
CA LYS A 108 2.15 -4.42 8.86
C LYS A 108 1.16 -5.14 7.94
N LYS A 109 -0.15 -4.92 8.12
CA LYS A 109 -1.18 -5.47 7.23
C LYS A 109 -1.04 -4.92 5.81
N LEU A 110 -0.79 -3.61 5.69
CA LEU A 110 -0.56 -2.95 4.40
C LEU A 110 0.68 -3.53 3.70
N GLU A 111 1.81 -3.66 4.41
CA GLU A 111 3.04 -4.25 3.86
C GLU A 111 2.81 -5.68 3.34
N THR A 112 2.11 -6.49 4.14
CA THR A 112 1.84 -7.89 3.82
C THR A 112 0.96 -8.02 2.58
N ILE A 113 -0.11 -7.22 2.48
CA ILE A 113 -1.08 -7.30 1.38
C ILE A 113 -0.52 -6.67 0.09
N ALA A 114 0.20 -5.56 0.21
CA ALA A 114 0.83 -4.91 -0.94
C ALA A 114 2.05 -5.69 -1.47
N GLY A 115 2.60 -6.61 -0.68
CA GLY A 115 3.83 -7.35 -1.00
C GLY A 115 5.07 -6.47 -0.96
N ILE A 116 5.03 -5.40 -0.17
CA ILE A 116 6.13 -4.43 -0.03
C ILE A 116 7.13 -4.99 1.00
N PRO A 117 8.42 -5.12 0.64
CA PRO A 117 9.44 -5.54 1.60
C PRO A 117 9.64 -4.42 2.63
N SER A 118 9.63 -4.76 3.92
CA SER A 118 9.70 -3.81 5.04
C SER A 118 10.96 -2.91 5.03
N VAL A 119 12.02 -3.31 4.34
CA VAL A 119 13.24 -2.51 4.16
C VAL A 119 13.07 -1.30 3.24
N ALA A 120 12.02 -1.26 2.40
CA ALA A 120 11.80 -0.18 1.45
C ALA A 120 11.47 1.18 2.11
N MET A 121 11.06 1.18 3.39
CA MET A 121 10.48 2.35 4.07
C MET A 121 11.38 2.96 5.17
N GLY A 122 12.59 2.45 5.45
CA GLY A 122 13.50 3.20 6.35
C GLY A 122 14.56 2.46 7.17
N ASN A 123 14.83 1.17 6.97
CA ASN A 123 15.92 0.50 7.69
C ASN A 123 17.24 0.53 6.90
N SER A 124 18.07 1.53 7.21
CA SER A 124 19.34 1.88 6.56
C SER A 124 20.51 0.88 6.70
N ASN A 125 20.27 -0.42 6.91
CA ASN A 125 21.34 -1.43 7.03
C ASN A 125 21.19 -2.61 6.04
N VAL A 126 20.78 -2.32 4.81
CA VAL A 126 20.76 -3.32 3.71
C VAL A 126 22.17 -3.87 3.42
N ALA A 127 23.22 -3.14 3.80
CA ALA A 127 24.62 -3.54 3.60
C ALA A 127 25.11 -4.67 4.54
N ASN A 128 24.42 -4.98 5.64
CA ASN A 128 24.86 -5.96 6.64
C ASN A 128 23.83 -7.06 6.94
N VAL A 129 22.88 -7.27 6.03
CA VAL A 129 21.94 -8.38 6.08
C VAL A 129 22.48 -9.52 5.21
N SER A 130 22.45 -10.75 5.74
CA SER A 130 22.87 -11.93 4.99
C SER A 130 21.98 -12.12 3.76
N GLU A 131 22.49 -12.76 2.70
CA GLU A 131 21.73 -13.06 1.48
C GLU A 131 20.42 -13.82 1.78
N VAL A 132 20.47 -14.76 2.73
CA VAL A 132 19.28 -15.50 3.21
C VAL A 132 18.25 -14.55 3.84
N SER A 133 18.69 -13.53 4.58
CA SER A 133 17.80 -12.53 5.19
C SER A 133 17.21 -11.60 4.14
N LEU A 134 18.00 -11.15 3.16
CA LEU A 134 17.49 -10.40 2.01
C LEU A 134 16.43 -11.21 1.26
N SER A 135 16.69 -12.50 1.01
CA SER A 135 15.74 -13.39 0.35
C SER A 135 14.43 -13.54 1.13
N MET A 136 14.49 -13.64 2.47
CA MET A 136 13.29 -13.64 3.31
C MET A 136 12.53 -12.31 3.27
N LEU A 137 13.23 -11.18 3.28
CA LEU A 137 12.62 -9.84 3.23
C LEU A 137 11.89 -9.59 1.91
N TYR A 138 12.45 -10.06 0.79
CA TYR A 138 11.86 -9.92 -0.55
C TYR A 138 10.96 -11.11 -0.94
N SER A 139 10.67 -12.04 -0.03
CA SER A 139 9.92 -13.26 -0.33
C SER A 139 8.52 -12.96 -0.89
N LEU A 140 7.75 -12.09 -0.23
CA LEU A 140 6.41 -11.68 -0.68
C LEU A 140 6.44 -10.97 -2.03
N ALA A 141 7.38 -10.05 -2.23
CA ALA A 141 7.58 -9.36 -3.50
C ALA A 141 7.94 -10.34 -4.63
N SER A 142 8.75 -11.36 -4.31
CA SER A 142 9.12 -12.42 -5.26
C SER A 142 7.93 -13.28 -5.65
N VAL A 143 7.12 -13.72 -4.68
CA VAL A 143 5.90 -14.50 -4.94
C VAL A 143 4.94 -13.74 -5.84
N LYS A 144 4.72 -12.45 -5.53
CA LYS A 144 3.88 -11.57 -6.34
C LYS A 144 4.41 -11.40 -7.76
N ALA A 145 5.71 -11.23 -7.92
CA ALA A 145 6.34 -11.14 -9.23
C ALA A 145 6.24 -12.44 -10.03
N MET A 146 6.36 -13.61 -9.38
CA MET A 146 6.17 -14.92 -10.03
C MET A 146 4.72 -15.13 -10.51
N MET A 147 3.73 -14.71 -9.72
CA MET A 147 2.32 -14.76 -10.16
C MET A 147 2.09 -13.85 -11.37
N ASN A 148 2.64 -12.63 -11.35
CA ASN A 148 2.51 -11.71 -12.49
C ASN A 148 3.25 -12.21 -13.73
N GLU A 149 4.42 -12.84 -13.56
CA GLU A 149 5.15 -13.48 -14.65
C GLU A 149 4.27 -14.51 -15.36
N GLN A 150 3.59 -15.38 -14.61
CA GLN A 150 2.72 -16.40 -15.18
C GLN A 150 1.64 -15.80 -16.08
N TRP A 151 0.92 -14.77 -15.60
CA TRP A 151 -0.12 -14.10 -16.39
C TRP A 151 0.43 -13.37 -17.62
N LEU A 152 1.64 -12.80 -17.51
CA LEU A 152 2.29 -12.16 -18.65
C LEU A 152 2.76 -13.18 -19.68
N LYS A 153 3.29 -14.33 -19.26
CA LYS A 153 3.69 -15.44 -20.14
C LYS A 153 2.51 -15.96 -20.93
N ASP A 154 1.38 -16.21 -20.27
CA ASP A 154 0.15 -16.67 -20.94
C ASP A 154 -0.30 -15.67 -22.02
N GLY A 155 -0.30 -14.37 -21.70
CA GLY A 155 -0.62 -13.32 -22.67
C GLY A 155 0.39 -13.18 -23.81
N PHE A 156 1.69 -13.43 -23.55
CA PHE A 156 2.71 -13.46 -24.59
C PHE A 156 2.55 -14.65 -25.52
N TYR A 157 2.23 -15.84 -25.02
CA TYR A 157 1.98 -17.01 -25.86
C TYR A 157 0.77 -16.82 -26.76
N GLU A 158 -0.33 -16.27 -26.25
CA GLU A 158 -1.47 -15.91 -27.09
C GLU A 158 -1.07 -14.91 -28.18
N ARG A 159 -0.22 -13.93 -27.83
CA ARG A 159 0.29 -12.94 -28.80
C ARG A 159 1.15 -13.58 -29.87
N PHE A 160 2.06 -14.46 -29.51
CA PHE A 160 2.90 -15.15 -30.48
C PHE A 160 2.08 -16.03 -31.42
N GLU A 161 1.03 -16.69 -30.93
CA GLU A 161 0.10 -17.46 -31.77
C GLU A 161 -0.61 -16.56 -32.82
N LYS A 162 -1.06 -15.36 -32.43
CA LYS A 162 -1.65 -14.40 -33.39
C LYS A 162 -0.62 -13.89 -34.40
N ILE A 163 0.60 -13.59 -33.96
CA ILE A 163 1.69 -13.15 -34.84
C ILE A 163 2.02 -14.25 -35.86
N GLN A 164 2.12 -15.50 -35.42
CA GLN A 164 2.35 -16.66 -36.30
C GLN A 164 1.24 -16.77 -37.37
N LYS A 165 -0.03 -16.59 -36.99
CA LYS A 165 -1.16 -16.58 -37.93
C LYS A 165 -1.05 -15.45 -38.97
N ILE A 166 -0.64 -14.25 -38.56
CA ILE A 166 -0.45 -13.12 -39.48
C ILE A 166 0.72 -13.37 -40.43
N LEU A 167 1.83 -13.91 -39.93
CA LEU A 167 3.00 -14.24 -40.75
C LEU A 167 2.69 -15.36 -41.75
N ALA A 168 1.87 -16.34 -41.36
CA ALA A 168 1.38 -17.37 -42.27
C ALA A 168 0.54 -16.78 -43.42
N MET A 169 -0.28 -15.74 -43.17
CA MET A 169 -0.99 -15.02 -44.23
C MET A 169 -0.05 -14.29 -45.19
N GLN A 170 1.17 -13.95 -44.75
CA GLN A 170 2.22 -13.35 -45.59
C GLN A 170 3.10 -14.39 -46.29
N GLY A 171 2.81 -15.69 -46.10
CA GLY A 171 3.56 -16.79 -46.70
C GLY A 171 4.80 -17.22 -45.91
N ILE A 172 5.01 -16.70 -44.70
CA ILE A 172 6.08 -17.12 -43.79
C ILE A 172 5.51 -18.17 -42.84
N VAL A 173 5.88 -19.43 -43.04
CA VAL A 173 5.40 -20.56 -42.24
C VAL A 173 6.53 -21.03 -41.33
N PHE A 174 6.22 -21.16 -40.04
CA PHE A 174 7.13 -21.70 -39.04
C PHE A 174 6.86 -23.20 -38.88
N SER A 175 7.90 -23.97 -38.59
CA SER A 175 7.77 -25.39 -38.28
C SER A 175 7.38 -25.59 -36.80
N ASP A 176 6.86 -26.77 -36.45
CA ASP A 176 6.49 -27.09 -35.05
C ASP A 176 7.70 -27.07 -34.09
N ASP A 177 8.92 -27.08 -34.64
CA ASP A 177 10.18 -26.99 -33.90
C ASP A 177 10.60 -25.54 -33.58
N ASP A 178 9.95 -24.53 -34.20
CA ASP A 178 10.26 -23.11 -34.01
C ASP A 178 9.44 -22.51 -32.85
N TYR A 179 9.86 -22.76 -31.61
CA TYR A 179 9.22 -22.21 -30.40
C TYR A 179 9.87 -20.91 -29.90
N ILE A 180 9.06 -19.96 -29.45
CA ILE A 180 9.50 -18.70 -28.82
C ILE A 180 9.19 -18.79 -27.33
N ASP A 181 10.23 -18.67 -26.50
CA ASP A 181 10.12 -18.59 -25.05
C ASP A 181 10.40 -17.15 -24.55
N VAL A 182 9.89 -16.82 -23.36
CA VAL A 182 10.06 -15.53 -22.69
C VAL A 182 10.70 -15.73 -21.33
N GLU A 183 11.91 -15.20 -21.16
CA GLU A 183 12.60 -15.19 -19.87
C GLU A 183 12.44 -13.84 -19.17
N PHE A 184 12.09 -13.87 -17.88
CA PHE A 184 11.96 -12.69 -17.04
C PHE A 184 13.14 -12.58 -16.08
N ASN A 185 13.78 -11.42 -16.06
CA ASN A 185 14.86 -11.14 -15.12
C ASN A 185 14.31 -10.43 -13.87
N TYR A 186 14.47 -11.07 -12.71
CA TYR A 186 14.11 -10.49 -11.42
C TYR A 186 15.25 -9.63 -10.88
N SER A 187 15.06 -8.31 -10.84
CA SER A 187 16.03 -7.36 -10.28
C SER A 187 16.02 -7.36 -8.74
N LYS A 188 16.43 -8.47 -8.12
CA LYS A 188 16.60 -8.56 -6.66
C LYS A 188 17.95 -7.95 -6.25
N PRO A 189 18.02 -7.22 -5.13
CA PRO A 189 19.30 -6.76 -4.60
C PRO A 189 20.11 -7.96 -4.09
N ILE A 190 21.28 -8.16 -4.66
CA ILE A 190 22.25 -9.19 -4.30
C ILE A 190 23.45 -8.53 -3.61
N ASN A 191 23.99 -9.18 -2.58
CA ASN A 191 25.19 -8.68 -1.91
C ASN A 191 26.40 -8.90 -2.82
N GLN A 192 26.88 -7.83 -3.48
CA GLN A 192 27.99 -7.91 -4.43
C GLN A 192 29.30 -8.43 -3.80
N ASN A 193 29.46 -8.32 -2.48
CA ASN A 193 30.67 -8.78 -1.78
C ASN A 193 30.79 -10.32 -1.73
N GLU A 194 29.68 -11.06 -1.79
CA GLU A 194 29.69 -12.53 -1.84
C GLU A 194 29.82 -13.05 -3.27
N LEU A 195 29.22 -12.33 -4.24
CA LEU A 195 29.29 -12.67 -5.67
C LEU A 195 30.70 -12.55 -6.27
N LEU A 196 31.55 -11.67 -5.72
CA LEU A 196 32.94 -11.50 -6.15
C LEU A 196 33.90 -12.51 -5.51
N GLN A 197 33.45 -13.31 -4.54
CA GLN A 197 34.25 -14.33 -3.84
C GLN A 197 34.00 -15.76 -4.35
N THR A 198 33.11 -15.93 -5.34
CA THR A 198 32.86 -17.20 -6.05
C THR A 198 33.39 -17.10 -7.47
#